data_AF-A0A2G6QKI3-F1
#
_entry.id   AF-A0A2G6QKI3-F1
#
_cell.length_a   1.000
_cell.length_b   1.000
_cell.length_c   1.000
_cell.angle_alpha   90.00
_cell.angle_beta   90.00
_cell.angle_gamma   90.00
#
_symmetry.space_group_name_H-M   'P 1'
#
loop_
_entity.id
_entity.type
_entity.pdbx_description
1 polymer ?
#
loop_
_entity_poly.entity_id
_entity_poly.type
_entity_poly.pdbx_seq_one_letter_code
_entity_poly.pdbx_strand_id
1 'polypeptide(L)'
;KVKEVRFSKRLSDSPSCIVVDENDPSLQMERMMRAMGQFNVSEVKPILEVNAEHSLVAQLKDSDDKELIEDMSNLLLEQALLVESGEIKAPVDFVKRINRLMEKFQK
;
A
#
# COMPACT_ATOMS: atom_id res chain seq x y z
N LYS A 1 -6.18 4.20 7.11
CA LYS A 1 -5.87 2.91 6.45
C LYS A 1 -4.59 2.29 7.01
N VAL A 2 -3.58 3.10 7.31
CA VAL A 2 -2.30 2.69 7.91
C VAL A 2 -2.15 3.27 9.31
N LYS A 3 -1.21 2.75 10.11
CA LYS A 3 -0.78 3.29 11.41
C LYS A 3 0.08 4.53 11.21
N GLU A 4 1.00 4.47 10.26
CA GLU A 4 1.94 5.55 9.95
C GLU A 4 2.42 5.46 8.50
N VAL A 5 2.94 6.58 7.96
CA VAL A 5 3.64 6.65 6.68
C VAL A 5 5.03 7.24 6.89
N ARG A 6 6.06 6.60 6.33
CA ARG A 6 7.45 7.05 6.46
C ARG A 6 8.19 6.95 5.12
N PHE A 7 9.25 7.73 4.94
CA PHE A 7 10.18 7.50 3.85
C PHE A 7 11.07 6.31 4.14
N SER A 8 11.18 5.40 3.17
CA SER A 8 12.10 4.28 3.28
C SER A 8 13.54 4.72 3.07
N LYS A 9 14.48 4.00 3.70
CA LYS A 9 15.92 4.13 3.48
C LYS A 9 16.55 2.92 2.79
N ARG A 10 15.73 1.91 2.47
CA ARG A 10 16.18 0.58 2.02
C ARG A 10 15.56 0.13 0.70
N LEU A 11 14.51 0.78 0.24
CA LEU A 11 13.87 0.46 -1.03
C LEU A 11 14.72 0.98 -2.19
N SER A 12 15.06 0.09 -3.13
CA SER A 12 15.68 0.45 -4.41
C SER A 12 14.57 0.56 -5.47
N ASP A 13 14.07 -0.58 -5.94
CA ASP A 13 13.24 -0.61 -7.15
C ASP A 13 11.74 -0.54 -6.84
N SER A 14 11.33 -0.92 -5.63
CA SER A 14 9.91 -0.86 -5.24
C SER A 14 9.52 0.55 -4.78
N PRO A 15 8.34 1.05 -5.17
CA PRO A 15 7.90 2.39 -4.77
C PRO A 15 7.40 2.45 -3.32
N SER A 16 7.00 1.32 -2.74
CA SER A 16 6.52 1.22 -1.36
C SER A 16 6.64 -0.20 -0.81
N CYS A 17 6.59 -0.34 0.53
CA CYS A 17 6.43 -1.63 1.20
C CYS A 17 5.67 -1.50 2.52
N ILE A 18 5.15 -2.62 3.02
CA ILE A 18 4.56 -2.72 4.36
C ILE A 18 5.64 -3.04 5.38
N VAL A 19 5.54 -2.38 6.54
CA VAL A 19 6.26 -2.72 7.76
C VAL A 19 5.25 -2.88 8.87
N VAL A 20 5.48 -3.87 9.72
CA VAL A 20 4.71 -4.10 10.95
C VAL A 20 5.56 -3.67 12.13
N ASP A 21 4.92 -3.14 13.16
CA ASP A 21 5.59 -2.84 14.43
C ASP A 21 6.14 -4.15 15.02
N GLU A 22 7.28 -4.09 15.71
CA GLU A 22 7.90 -5.29 16.31
C GLU A 22 6.98 -5.97 17.34
N ASN A 23 6.03 -5.21 17.91
CA ASN A 23 5.07 -5.70 18.88
C ASN A 23 3.75 -6.18 18.24
N ASP A 24 3.54 -5.93 16.96
CA ASP A 24 2.33 -6.30 16.22
C ASP A 24 2.56 -7.61 15.44
N PRO A 25 1.59 -8.55 15.39
CA PRO A 25 1.73 -9.73 14.54
C PRO A 25 1.80 -9.32 13.07
N SER A 26 2.57 -10.06 12.26
CA SER A 26 2.61 -9.79 10.82
C SER A 26 1.24 -9.96 10.17
N LEU A 27 1.01 -9.32 9.02
CA LEU A 27 -0.26 -9.46 8.29
C LEU A 27 -0.53 -10.91 7.89
N GLN A 28 0.52 -11.68 7.59
CA GLN A 28 0.43 -13.10 7.28
C GLN A 28 0.02 -13.92 8.52
N MET A 29 0.59 -13.59 9.69
CA MET A 29 0.23 -14.23 10.94
C MET A 29 -1.22 -13.91 11.34
N GLU A 30 -1.66 -12.65 11.21
CA GLU A 30 -3.05 -12.26 11.45
C GLU A 30 -4.02 -13.10 10.61
N ARG A 31 -3.69 -13.32 9.34
CA ARG A 31 -4.49 -14.17 8.44
C ARG A 31 -4.53 -15.62 8.88
N MET A 32 -3.38 -16.19 9.22
CA MET A 32 -3.31 -17.56 9.71
C MET A 32 -4.19 -17.73 10.96
N MET A 33 -4.14 -16.78 11.90
CA MET A 33 -4.98 -16.80 13.10
C MET A 33 -6.48 -16.70 12.78
N ARG A 34 -6.88 -15.82 11.86
CA ARG A 34 -8.28 -15.74 11.39
C ARG A 34 -8.74 -17.04 10.72
N ALA A 35 -7.90 -17.66 9.90
CA ALA A 35 -8.19 -18.93 9.24
C ALA A 35 -8.35 -20.09 10.25
N MET A 36 -7.65 -20.03 11.38
CA MET A 36 -7.81 -20.96 12.50
C MET A 36 -9.04 -20.67 13.39
N GLY A 37 -9.87 -19.70 13.02
CA GLY A 37 -11.09 -19.34 13.77
C GLY A 37 -10.84 -18.41 14.97
N GLN A 38 -9.66 -17.80 15.08
CA GLN A 38 -9.42 -16.75 16.07
C GLN A 38 -9.93 -15.40 15.52
N PHE A 39 -11.17 -15.06 15.86
CA PHE A 39 -11.83 -13.85 15.37
C PHE A 39 -11.62 -12.60 16.26
N ASN A 40 -10.98 -12.75 17.43
CA ASN A 40 -10.69 -11.65 18.36
C ASN A 40 -9.34 -10.97 18.10
N VAL A 41 -8.71 -11.23 16.96
CA VAL A 41 -7.47 -10.53 16.58
C VAL A 41 -7.87 -9.15 16.05
N SER A 42 -7.38 -8.10 16.70
CA SER A 42 -7.60 -6.72 16.25
C SER A 42 -7.00 -6.54 14.85
N GLU A 43 -7.67 -5.75 13.99
CA GLU A 43 -7.14 -5.45 12.65
C GLU A 43 -5.79 -4.75 12.77
N VAL A 44 -4.73 -5.38 12.27
CA VAL A 44 -3.39 -4.82 12.33
C VAL A 44 -3.31 -3.69 11.30
N LYS A 45 -3.05 -2.48 11.79
CA LYS A 45 -2.78 -1.33 10.90
C LYS A 45 -1.29 -1.30 10.58
N PRO A 46 -0.89 -1.50 9.31
CA PRO A 46 0.53 -1.51 8.95
C PRO A 46 1.11 -0.10 8.93
N ILE A 47 2.44 -0.02 8.93
CA ILE A 47 3.21 1.17 8.56
C ILE A 47 3.52 1.06 7.06
N LEU A 48 3.22 2.11 6.29
CA LEU A 48 3.60 2.19 4.88
C LEU A 48 4.92 2.93 4.76
N GLU A 49 5.94 2.26 4.24
CA GLU A 49 7.15 2.93 3.80
C GLU A 49 7.05 3.27 2.32
N VAL A 50 7.47 4.49 1.95
CA VAL A 50 7.44 5.00 0.58
C VAL A 50 8.85 5.38 0.13
N ASN A 51 9.22 5.01 -1.10
CA ASN A 51 10.49 5.39 -1.70
C ASN A 51 10.37 6.75 -2.39
N ALA A 52 10.93 7.80 -1.78
CA ALA A 52 10.91 9.16 -2.34
C ALA A 52 11.65 9.29 -3.68
N GLU A 53 12.63 8.40 -3.94
CA GLU A 53 13.45 8.43 -5.15
C GLU A 53 12.80 7.68 -6.31
N HIS A 54 11.77 6.87 -6.05
CA HIS A 54 11.06 6.16 -7.10
C HIS A 54 10.26 7.14 -7.96
N SER A 55 10.35 7.00 -9.28
CA SER A 55 9.73 7.91 -10.26
C SER A 55 8.23 8.15 -10.02
N LEU A 56 7.47 7.08 -9.73
CA LEU A 56 6.04 7.15 -9.39
C LEU A 56 5.73 8.04 -8.16
N VAL A 57 6.62 8.07 -7.17
CA VAL A 57 6.44 8.87 -5.95
C VAL A 57 6.91 10.30 -6.21
N ALA A 58 8.02 10.47 -6.94
CA ALA A 58 8.54 11.77 -7.31
C ALA A 58 7.53 12.60 -8.12
N GLN A 59 6.74 11.96 -9.00
CA GLN A 59 5.67 12.61 -9.75
C GLN A 59 4.58 13.25 -8.88
N LEU A 60 4.42 12.79 -7.63
CA LEU A 60 3.42 13.35 -6.71
C LEU A 60 3.88 14.63 -6.02
N LYS A 61 5.19 14.86 -5.95
CA LYS A 61 5.77 15.95 -5.16
C LYS A 61 5.26 17.33 -5.60
N ASP A 62 5.14 17.53 -6.91
CA ASP A 62 4.80 18.82 -7.52
C ASP A 62 3.40 18.81 -8.17
N SER A 63 2.59 17.77 -7.92
CA SER A 63 1.25 17.63 -8.48
C SER A 63 0.20 18.27 -7.59
N ASP A 64 -0.61 19.18 -8.13
CA ASP A 64 -1.82 19.68 -7.47
C ASP A 64 -3.09 18.90 -7.84
N ASP A 65 -2.99 17.89 -8.73
CA ASP A 65 -4.11 17.02 -9.08
C ASP A 65 -4.43 16.09 -7.90
N LYS A 66 -5.47 16.45 -7.14
CA LYS A 66 -5.94 15.70 -5.98
C LYS A 66 -6.40 14.28 -6.34
N GLU A 67 -6.97 14.08 -7.52
CA GLU A 67 -7.43 12.76 -7.96
C GLU A 67 -6.22 11.85 -8.26
N LEU A 68 -5.20 12.39 -8.93
CA LEU A 68 -3.94 11.68 -9.16
C LEU A 68 -3.26 11.31 -7.83
N ILE A 69 -3.17 12.26 -6.89
CA ILE A 69 -2.57 12.02 -5.57
C ILE A 69 -3.34 10.93 -4.82
N GLU A 70 -4.67 10.98 -4.82
CA GLU A 70 -5.51 9.99 -4.15
C GLU A 70 -5.33 8.60 -4.77
N ASP A 71 -5.38 8.50 -6.10
CA ASP A 71 -5.23 7.23 -6.80
C ASP A 71 -3.83 6.66 -6.60
N MET A 72 -2.78 7.46 -6.74
CA MET A 72 -1.42 6.97 -6.51
C MET A 72 -1.18 6.56 -5.05
N SER A 73 -1.66 7.34 -4.08
CA SER A 73 -1.50 7.02 -2.65
C SER A 73 -2.15 5.68 -2.30
N ASN A 74 -3.35 5.43 -2.83
CA ASN A 74 -4.02 4.16 -2.62
C ASN A 74 -3.35 3.02 -3.39
N LEU A 75 -2.91 3.26 -4.63
CA LEU A 75 -2.23 2.24 -5.42
C LEU A 75 -0.95 1.77 -4.73
N LEU A 76 -0.14 2.70 -4.22
CA LEU A 76 1.08 2.39 -3.47
C LEU A 76 0.80 1.54 -2.22
N LEU A 77 -0.30 1.81 -1.52
CA LEU A 77 -0.71 1.00 -0.37
C LEU A 77 -1.22 -0.38 -0.80
N GLU A 78 -2.09 -0.44 -1.81
CA GLU A 78 -2.71 -1.68 -2.29
C GLU A 78 -1.65 -2.64 -2.89
N GLN A 79 -0.66 -2.13 -3.62
CA GLN A 79 0.47 -2.93 -4.11
C GLN A 79 1.33 -3.47 -2.95
N ALA A 80 1.67 -2.63 -1.97
CA ALA A 80 2.45 -3.06 -0.81
C ALA A 80 1.71 -4.13 0.01
N LEU A 81 0.40 -3.95 0.22
CA LEU A 81 -0.44 -4.95 0.87
C LEU A 81 -0.56 -6.24 0.05
N LEU A 82 -0.64 -6.15 -1.28
CA LEU A 82 -0.67 -7.33 -2.15
C LEU A 82 0.63 -8.12 -2.03
N VAL A 83 1.79 -7.46 -2.02
CA VAL A 83 3.09 -8.14 -1.86
C VAL A 83 3.21 -8.80 -0.49
N GLU A 84 2.86 -8.08 0.57
CA GLU A 84 2.99 -8.58 1.94
C GLU A 84 2.01 -9.72 2.24
N SER A 85 0.79 -9.60 1.75
CA SER A 85 -0.30 -10.45 2.20
C SER A 85 -0.75 -11.46 1.13
N GLY A 86 -0.65 -11.10 -0.15
CA GLY A 86 -1.16 -11.89 -1.27
C GLY A 86 -2.64 -11.66 -1.60
N GLU A 87 -3.32 -10.71 -0.95
CA GLU A 87 -4.72 -10.38 -1.28
C GLU A 87 -4.93 -8.88 -1.51
N ILE A 88 -5.95 -8.57 -2.29
CA ILE A 88 -6.53 -7.24 -2.45
C ILE A 88 -7.96 -7.29 -1.92
N LYS A 89 -8.28 -6.45 -0.91
CA LYS A 89 -9.62 -6.40 -0.29
C LYS A 89 -10.73 -5.98 -1.26
N ALA A 90 -10.42 -5.06 -2.19
CA ALA A 90 -11.36 -4.51 -3.16
C ALA A 90 -10.78 -4.59 -4.59
N PRO A 91 -10.75 -5.80 -5.20
CA PRO A 91 -10.06 -6.01 -6.48
C PRO A 91 -10.66 -5.20 -7.63
N VAL A 92 -11.99 -4.99 -7.63
CA VAL A 92 -12.67 -4.17 -8.64
C VAL A 92 -12.21 -2.72 -8.57
N ASP A 93 -12.08 -2.15 -7.37
CA ASP A 93 -11.67 -0.76 -7.19
C ASP A 93 -10.18 -0.58 -7.50
N PHE A 94 -9.34 -1.56 -7.12
CA PHE A 94 -7.94 -1.61 -7.49
C PHE A 94 -7.74 -1.60 -9.02
N VAL A 95 -8.47 -2.46 -9.75
CA VAL A 95 -8.39 -2.51 -11.22
C VAL A 95 -8.89 -1.21 -11.85
N LYS A 96 -10.02 -0.66 -11.38
CA LYS A 96 -10.53 0.64 -11.86
C LYS A 96 -9.50 1.76 -11.67
N ARG A 97 -8.82 1.76 -10.52
CA ARG A 97 -7.77 2.73 -10.19
C ARG A 97 -6.57 2.62 -11.14
N ILE A 98 -6.09 1.40 -11.39
CA ILE A 98 -5.03 1.14 -12.36
C ILE A 98 -5.42 1.69 -13.74
N ASN A 99 -6.64 1.38 -14.21
CA ASN A 99 -7.09 1.84 -15.52
C ASN A 99 -7.14 3.37 -15.62
N ARG A 100 -7.68 4.07 -14.60
CA ARG A 100 -7.68 5.54 -14.56
C ARG A 100 -6.27 6.13 -14.63
N LEU A 101 -5.33 5.55 -13.88
CA LEU A 101 -3.94 5.99 -13.87
C LEU A 101 -3.27 5.75 -15.23
N MET A 102 -3.47 4.56 -15.82
CA MET A 102 -2.95 4.25 -17.16
C MET A 102 -3.47 5.22 -18.22
N GLU A 103 -4.76 5.57 -18.18
CA GLU A 103 -5.35 6.55 -19.10
C GLU A 103 -4.78 7.96 -18.91
N LYS A 104 -4.49 8.37 -17.66
CA LYS A 104 -3.85 9.66 -17.37
C LYS A 104 -2.41 9.72 -17.88
N PHE A 105 -1.63 8.64 -17.77
CA PHE A 105 -0.22 8.59 -18.18
C PHE A 105 0.00 8.32 -19.68
N GLN A 106 -1.06 8.03 -20.45
CA GLN A 106 -0.99 7.87 -21.91
C GLN A 106 -1.08 9.19 -22.69
N LYS A 107 -1.17 10.33 -22.00
CA LYS A 107 -1.17 11.68 -22.60
C LYS A 107 0.17 12.36 -22.40
#